data_AF-A0A401Z3Z6-F1
#
_entry.id   AF-A0A401Z3Z6-F1
#
_cell.length_a   1.000
_cell.length_b   1.000
_cell.length_c   1.000
_cell.angle_alpha   90.00
_cell.angle_beta   90.00
_cell.angle_gamma   90.00
#
_symmetry.space_group_name_H-M   'P 1'
#
loop_
_entity.id
_entity.type
_entity.pdbx_description
1 polymer ?
#
loop_
_entity_poly.entity_id
_entity_poly.type
_entity_poly.pdbx_seq_one_letter_code
_entity_poly.pdbx_strand_id
1 'polypeptide(L)'
;MTNHTTATAAEVIDLATRAVRESNAQPDPRPLLTWARGHESASVRALADRADAAIEAVAERRRREKDIVAAEQRVKEAEKELAAARRKLQANKSGKAAAQARLTEAAREEGRRARAWAVAHDIPVPDRGRVSTEIITKYRAATGGTP
;
A
#
# COMPACT_ATOMS: atom_id res chain seq x y z
N MET A 1 -20.13 30.46 -49.17
CA MET A 1 -19.21 30.47 -48.02
C MET A 1 -19.12 29.04 -47.48
N THR A 2 -18.10 28.29 -47.88
CA THR A 2 -17.86 26.92 -47.42
C THR A 2 -16.83 26.96 -46.29
N ASN A 3 -17.26 26.67 -45.07
CA ASN A 3 -16.36 26.57 -43.92
C ASN A 3 -15.56 25.26 -44.04
N HIS A 4 -14.27 25.35 -44.31
CA HIS A 4 -13.36 24.22 -44.22
C HIS A 4 -12.97 24.00 -42.76
N THR A 5 -13.67 23.10 -42.07
CA THR A 5 -13.27 22.63 -40.74
C THR A 5 -11.97 21.86 -40.88
N THR A 6 -10.88 22.43 -40.35
CA THR A 6 -9.58 21.75 -40.29
C THR A 6 -9.62 20.79 -39.10
N ALA A 7 -9.68 19.48 -39.37
CA ALA A 7 -9.63 18.46 -38.32
C ALA A 7 -8.29 18.55 -37.57
N THR A 8 -8.34 18.45 -36.25
CA THR A 8 -7.15 18.50 -35.40
C THR A 8 -6.33 17.23 -35.55
N ALA A 9 -5.01 17.30 -35.28
CA ALA A 9 -4.13 16.14 -35.37
C ALA A 9 -4.60 14.96 -34.47
N ALA A 10 -5.25 15.25 -33.34
CA ALA A 10 -5.83 14.25 -32.45
C ALA A 10 -7.02 13.50 -33.08
N GLU A 11 -7.90 14.21 -33.80
CA GLU A 11 -9.04 13.61 -34.50
C GLU A 11 -8.58 12.74 -35.68
N VAL A 12 -7.52 13.17 -36.39
CA VAL A 12 -6.94 12.36 -37.47
C VAL A 12 -6.34 11.06 -36.93
N ILE A 13 -5.68 11.10 -35.76
CA ILE A 13 -5.11 9.91 -35.11
C ILE A 13 -6.22 8.96 -34.60
N ASP A 14 -7.29 9.48 -34.00
CA ASP A 14 -8.42 8.66 -33.54
C ASP A 14 -9.15 8.00 -34.73
N LEU A 15 -9.38 8.74 -35.81
CA LEU A 15 -10.02 8.22 -37.03
C LEU A 15 -9.17 7.13 -37.69
N ALA A 16 -7.84 7.33 -37.77
CA ALA A 16 -6.92 6.33 -38.29
C ALA A 16 -6.88 5.07 -37.41
N THR A 17 -6.88 5.23 -36.08
CA THR A 17 -6.90 4.11 -35.13
C THR A 17 -8.20 3.31 -35.24
N ARG A 18 -9.34 3.99 -35.41
CA ARG A 18 -10.64 3.36 -35.63
C ARG A 18 -10.68 2.59 -36.95
N ALA A 19 -10.21 3.18 -38.05
CA ALA A 19 -10.16 2.53 -39.36
C ALA A 19 -9.27 1.28 -39.35
N VAL A 20 -8.12 1.32 -38.66
CA VAL A 20 -7.25 0.14 -38.49
C VAL A 20 -7.93 -0.93 -37.63
N ARG A 21 -8.67 -0.54 -36.59
CA ARG A 21 -9.43 -1.48 -35.74
C ARG A 21 -10.57 -2.15 -36.50
N GLU A 22 -11.28 -1.40 -37.35
CA GLU A 22 -12.37 -1.91 -38.20
C GLU A 22 -11.84 -2.81 -39.32
N SER A 23 -10.71 -2.44 -39.95
CA SER A 23 -10.03 -3.27 -40.95
C SER A 23 -9.50 -4.59 -40.37
N ASN A 24 -9.05 -4.58 -39.10
CA ASN A 24 -8.62 -5.76 -38.37
C ASN A 24 -9.75 -6.51 -37.65
N ALA A 25 -11.01 -6.11 -37.83
CA ALA A 25 -12.13 -6.83 -37.24
C ALA A 25 -12.27 -8.18 -37.94
N GLN A 26 -11.73 -9.22 -37.31
CA GLN A 26 -11.93 -10.59 -37.78
C GLN A 26 -13.44 -10.89 -37.80
N PRO A 27 -13.96 -11.45 -38.90
CA PRO A 27 -15.36 -11.82 -38.98
C PRO A 27 -15.70 -12.80 -37.85
N ASP A 28 -16.89 -12.68 -37.29
CA ASP A 28 -17.37 -13.59 -36.26
C ASP A 28 -17.29 -15.04 -36.79
N PRO A 29 -16.55 -15.95 -36.13
CA PRO A 29 -16.42 -17.33 -36.60
C PRO A 29 -17.72 -18.15 -36.42
N ARG A 30 -18.70 -17.67 -35.64
CA ARG A 30 -19.91 -18.44 -35.29
C ARG A 30 -20.76 -18.88 -36.49
N PRO A 31 -21.02 -18.05 -37.52
CA PRO A 31 -21.77 -18.49 -38.70
C PRO A 31 -21.04 -19.60 -39.47
N LEU A 32 -19.72 -19.52 -39.57
CA LEU A 32 -18.90 -20.55 -40.24
C LEU A 32 -18.91 -21.87 -39.47
N LEU A 33 -18.80 -21.82 -38.14
CA LEU A 33 -18.89 -23.02 -37.30
C LEU A 33 -20.28 -23.66 -37.37
N THR A 34 -21.34 -22.84 -37.40
CA THR A 34 -22.73 -23.32 -37.55
C THR A 34 -22.93 -24.03 -38.88
N TRP A 35 -22.44 -23.46 -39.99
CA TRP A 35 -22.46 -24.11 -41.30
C TRP A 35 -21.64 -25.41 -41.32
N ALA A 36 -20.43 -25.38 -40.76
CA ALA A 36 -19.52 -26.53 -40.76
C ALA A 36 -20.09 -27.72 -39.98
N ARG A 37 -20.85 -27.49 -38.91
CA ARG A 37 -21.55 -28.54 -38.15
C ARG A 37 -22.71 -29.17 -38.94
N GLY A 38 -23.40 -28.39 -39.78
CA GLY A 38 -24.46 -28.89 -40.67
C GLY A 38 -23.95 -29.54 -41.96
N HIS A 39 -22.64 -29.52 -42.20
CA HIS A 39 -22.04 -30.01 -43.44
C HIS A 39 -22.10 -31.54 -43.53
N GLU A 40 -22.29 -32.09 -44.74
CA GLU A 40 -22.45 -33.54 -44.97
C GLU A 40 -21.16 -34.33 -44.71
N SER A 41 -20.00 -33.74 -45.04
CA SER A 41 -18.69 -34.36 -44.77
C SER A 41 -18.36 -34.42 -43.27
N ALA A 42 -18.03 -35.62 -42.78
CA ALA A 42 -17.59 -35.85 -41.41
C ALA A 42 -16.31 -35.09 -41.05
N SER A 43 -15.39 -34.88 -42.01
CA SER A 43 -14.14 -34.16 -41.77
C SER A 43 -14.36 -32.68 -41.46
N VAL A 44 -15.36 -32.07 -42.10
CA VAL A 44 -15.73 -30.66 -41.88
C VAL A 44 -16.39 -30.48 -40.52
N ARG A 45 -17.27 -31.40 -40.10
CA ARG A 45 -17.86 -31.40 -38.76
C ARG A 45 -16.79 -31.54 -37.66
N ALA A 46 -15.86 -32.49 -37.83
CA ALA A 46 -14.74 -32.67 -36.89
C ALA A 46 -13.78 -31.46 -36.84
N LEU A 47 -13.70 -30.65 -37.90
CA LEU A 47 -12.97 -29.38 -37.87
C LEU A 47 -13.72 -28.35 -37.00
N ALA A 48 -15.04 -28.26 -37.14
CA ALA A 48 -15.87 -27.37 -36.32
C ALA A 48 -15.75 -27.69 -34.83
N ASP A 49 -15.87 -28.98 -34.46
CA ASP A 49 -15.76 -29.42 -33.07
C ASP A 49 -14.38 -29.06 -32.45
N ARG A 50 -13.30 -29.25 -33.22
CA ARG A 50 -11.95 -28.86 -32.78
C ARG A 50 -11.80 -27.35 -32.64
N ALA A 51 -12.39 -26.58 -33.55
CA ALA A 51 -12.36 -25.12 -33.48
C ALA A 51 -13.15 -24.60 -32.27
N ASP A 52 -14.31 -25.19 -31.96
CA ASP A 52 -15.09 -24.87 -30.76
C ASP A 52 -14.31 -25.15 -29.48
N ALA A 53 -13.70 -26.33 -29.38
CA ALA A 53 -12.86 -26.69 -28.23
C ALA A 53 -11.68 -25.71 -28.07
N ALA A 54 -11.07 -25.26 -29.18
CA ALA A 54 -9.99 -24.28 -29.15
C ALA A 54 -10.49 -22.89 -28.68
N ILE A 55 -11.66 -22.44 -29.14
CA ILE A 55 -12.28 -21.18 -28.69
C ILE A 55 -12.58 -21.24 -27.19
N GLU A 56 -13.13 -22.35 -26.71
CA GLU A 56 -13.42 -22.55 -25.28
C GLU A 56 -12.13 -22.51 -24.44
N ALA A 57 -11.07 -23.21 -24.87
CA ALA A 57 -9.78 -23.22 -24.20
C ALA A 57 -9.15 -21.81 -24.11
N VAL A 58 -9.22 -21.03 -25.19
CA VAL A 58 -8.74 -19.63 -25.19
C VAL A 58 -9.60 -18.75 -24.27
N ALA A 59 -10.92 -18.93 -24.27
CA ALA A 59 -11.81 -18.20 -23.39
C ALA A 59 -11.55 -18.51 -21.91
N GLU A 60 -11.31 -19.78 -21.58
CA GLU A 60 -10.93 -20.21 -20.23
C GLU A 60 -9.59 -19.62 -19.81
N ARG A 61 -8.57 -19.71 -20.67
CA ARG A 61 -7.26 -19.10 -20.41
C ARG A 61 -7.38 -17.61 -20.13
N ARG A 62 -8.17 -16.88 -20.92
CA ARG A 62 -8.42 -15.44 -20.71
C ARG A 62 -9.11 -15.16 -19.37
N ARG A 63 -10.03 -16.01 -18.91
CA ARG A 63 -10.64 -15.89 -17.58
C ARG A 63 -9.58 -16.08 -16.49
N ARG A 64 -8.78 -17.14 -16.58
CA ARG A 64 -7.68 -17.40 -15.64
C ARG A 64 -6.67 -16.25 -15.60
N GLU A 65 -6.29 -15.70 -16.75
CA GLU A 65 -5.39 -14.54 -16.81
C GLU A 65 -5.98 -13.32 -16.10
N LYS A 66 -7.29 -13.04 -16.28
CA LYS A 66 -7.96 -11.97 -15.51
C LYS A 66 -7.94 -12.24 -14.01
N ASP A 67 -8.20 -13.48 -13.61
CA ASP A 67 -8.20 -13.86 -12.19
C ASP A 67 -6.80 -13.74 -11.57
N ILE A 68 -5.75 -14.10 -12.33
CA ILE A 68 -4.35 -13.92 -11.93
C ILE A 68 -4.05 -12.43 -11.74
N VAL A 69 -4.36 -11.58 -12.71
CA VAL A 69 -4.13 -10.13 -12.60
C VAL A 69 -4.89 -9.54 -11.40
N ALA A 70 -6.13 -9.96 -11.17
CA ALA A 70 -6.90 -9.54 -10.00
C ALA A 70 -6.29 -10.04 -8.68
N ALA A 71 -5.72 -11.25 -8.65
CA ALA A 71 -5.00 -11.78 -7.49
C ALA A 71 -3.69 -11.02 -7.23
N GLU A 72 -2.90 -10.73 -8.27
CA GLU A 72 -1.66 -9.95 -8.17
C GLU A 72 -1.93 -8.55 -7.61
N GLN A 73 -3.01 -7.90 -8.08
CA GLN A 73 -3.42 -6.59 -7.58
C GLN A 73 -3.76 -6.65 -6.08
N ARG A 74 -4.50 -7.67 -5.64
CA ARG A 74 -4.82 -7.89 -4.21
C ARG A 74 -3.56 -8.12 -3.36
N VAL A 75 -2.59 -8.88 -3.87
CA VAL A 75 -1.29 -9.09 -3.17
C VAL A 75 -0.57 -7.76 -3.01
N LYS A 76 -0.49 -6.96 -4.08
CA LYS A 76 0.17 -5.63 -4.05
C LYS A 76 -0.50 -4.67 -3.06
N GLU A 77 -1.82 -4.70 -2.94
CA GLU A 77 -2.56 -3.91 -1.95
C GLU A 77 -2.25 -4.36 -0.52
N ALA A 78 -2.30 -5.68 -0.26
CA ALA A 78 -1.96 -6.24 1.05
C ALA A 78 -0.51 -5.92 1.48
N GLU A 79 0.45 -5.93 0.55
CA GLU A 79 1.83 -5.55 0.83
C GLU A 79 1.97 -4.07 1.25
N LYS A 80 1.23 -3.17 0.59
CA LYS A 80 1.20 -1.75 0.97
C LYS A 80 0.62 -1.56 2.37
N GLU A 81 -0.47 -2.25 2.68
CA GLU A 81 -1.08 -2.22 4.01
C GLU A 81 -0.13 -2.75 5.09
N LEU A 82 0.53 -3.88 4.82
CA LEU A 82 1.54 -4.44 5.71
C LEU A 82 2.70 -3.47 5.94
N ALA A 83 3.20 -2.83 4.89
CA ALA A 83 4.25 -1.83 4.99
C ALA A 83 3.81 -0.62 5.83
N ALA A 84 2.57 -0.14 5.66
CA ALA A 84 1.99 0.92 6.47
C ALA A 84 1.87 0.52 7.95
N ALA A 85 1.37 -0.69 8.23
CA ALA A 85 1.27 -1.23 9.59
C ALA A 85 2.64 -1.34 10.27
N ARG A 86 3.67 -1.81 9.54
CA ARG A 86 5.05 -1.87 10.04
C ARG A 86 5.61 -0.49 10.38
N ARG A 87 5.38 0.52 9.52
CA ARG A 87 5.78 1.91 9.80
C ARG A 87 5.10 2.44 11.06
N LYS A 88 3.80 2.20 11.24
CA LYS A 88 3.05 2.61 12.43
C LYS A 88 3.57 1.93 13.70
N LEU A 89 3.86 0.63 13.63
CA LEU A 89 4.47 -0.11 14.73
C LEU A 89 5.83 0.50 15.13
N GLN A 90 6.68 0.80 14.14
CA GLN A 90 7.99 1.38 14.38
C GLN A 90 7.89 2.77 15.00
N ALA A 91 6.99 3.62 14.50
CA ALA A 91 6.73 4.95 15.07
C ALA A 91 6.25 4.87 16.53
N ASN A 92 5.39 3.90 16.86
CA ASN A 92 4.94 3.70 18.22
C ASN A 92 6.05 3.20 19.15
N LYS A 93 6.96 2.34 18.65
CA LYS A 93 8.12 1.87 19.40
C LYS A 93 9.11 3.00 19.67
N SER A 94 9.45 3.80 18.65
CA SER A 94 10.38 4.91 18.80
C SER A 94 9.82 6.05 19.65
N GLY A 95 8.52 6.36 19.52
CA GLY A 95 7.85 7.37 20.33
C GLY A 95 7.87 7.04 21.82
N LYS A 96 7.61 5.78 22.19
CA LYS A 96 7.73 5.32 23.58
C LYS A 96 9.16 5.41 24.11
N ALA A 97 10.15 5.03 23.30
CA ALA A 97 11.56 5.12 23.69
C ALA A 97 12.00 6.58 23.91
N ALA A 98 11.60 7.50 23.02
CA ALA A 98 11.91 8.92 23.15
C ALA A 98 11.21 9.56 24.36
N ALA A 99 9.94 9.22 24.61
CA ALA A 99 9.22 9.68 25.80
C ALA A 99 9.86 9.17 27.09
N GLN A 100 10.24 7.90 27.14
CA GLN A 100 10.93 7.31 28.29
C GLN A 100 12.30 7.97 28.52
N ALA A 101 13.06 8.24 27.45
CA ALA A 101 14.34 8.93 27.55
C ALA A 101 14.19 10.34 28.15
N ARG A 102 13.19 11.11 27.71
CA ARG A 102 12.89 12.44 28.26
C ARG A 102 12.50 12.39 29.74
N LEU A 103 11.66 11.43 30.14
CA LEU A 103 11.30 11.20 31.55
C LEU A 103 12.55 10.90 32.40
N THR A 104 13.46 10.06 31.90
CA THR A 104 14.70 9.77 32.64
C THR A 104 15.63 10.98 32.76
N GLU A 105 15.71 11.83 31.72
CA GLU A 105 16.55 13.02 31.79
C GLU A 105 15.97 14.08 32.74
N ALA A 106 14.65 14.30 32.72
CA ALA A 106 13.98 15.16 33.69
C ALA A 106 14.21 14.69 35.14
N ALA A 107 14.12 13.37 35.38
CA ALA A 107 14.40 12.80 36.70
C ALA A 107 15.88 12.95 37.13
N ARG A 108 16.83 12.89 36.18
CA ARG A 108 18.25 13.15 36.47
C ARG A 108 18.51 14.61 36.82
N GLU A 109 17.91 15.53 36.06
CA GLU A 109 18.01 16.97 36.31
C GLU A 109 17.40 17.35 37.65
N GLU A 110 16.23 16.80 37.99
CA GLU A 110 15.63 16.94 39.31
C GLU A 110 16.56 16.42 40.41
N GLY A 111 17.17 15.24 40.22
CA GLY A 111 18.16 14.70 41.14
C GLY A 111 19.37 15.63 41.33
N ARG A 112 19.87 16.27 40.26
CA ARG A 112 20.97 17.25 40.35
C ARG A 112 20.57 18.45 41.21
N ARG A 113 19.37 19.00 40.99
CA ARG A 113 18.86 20.15 41.76
C ARG A 113 18.59 19.79 43.22
N ALA A 114 17.98 18.64 43.47
CA ALA A 114 17.73 18.14 44.83
C ALA A 114 19.03 17.91 45.60
N ARG A 115 20.09 17.41 44.94
CA ARG A 115 21.42 17.30 45.56
C ARG A 115 22.00 18.67 45.93
N ALA A 116 21.99 19.62 45.00
CA ALA A 116 22.51 20.98 45.25
C ALA A 116 21.74 21.66 46.40
N TRP A 117 20.42 21.50 46.45
CA TRP A 117 19.58 21.98 47.54
C TRP A 117 19.92 21.32 48.87
N ALA A 118 20.09 19.99 48.91
CA ALA A 118 20.45 19.26 50.12
C ALA A 118 21.80 19.72 50.69
N VAL A 119 22.80 19.93 49.84
CA VAL A 119 24.11 20.48 50.25
C VAL A 119 23.97 21.88 50.85
N ALA A 120 23.13 22.74 50.28
CA ALA A 120 22.89 24.09 50.80
C ALA A 120 22.13 24.13 52.14
N HIS A 121 21.52 23.02 52.56
CA HIS A 121 20.76 22.89 53.81
C HIS A 121 21.44 21.92 54.79
N ASP A 122 22.72 21.60 54.58
CA ASP A 122 23.50 20.67 55.41
C ASP A 122 22.86 19.27 55.58
N ILE A 123 22.09 18.81 54.57
CA ILE A 123 21.48 17.48 54.56
C ILE A 123 22.46 16.49 53.92
N PRO A 124 22.83 15.36 54.60
CA PRO A 124 23.73 14.36 54.04
C PRO A 124 23.18 13.77 52.73
N VAL A 125 23.96 13.85 51.65
CA VAL A 125 23.62 13.33 50.33
C VAL A 125 24.86 12.73 49.66
N PRO A 126 24.76 11.59 48.95
CA PRO A 126 25.90 11.05 48.22
C PRO A 126 26.28 11.97 47.05
N ASP A 127 27.59 12.17 46.88
CA ASP A 127 28.17 12.99 45.81
C ASP A 127 27.80 12.48 44.41
N ARG A 128 27.70 11.15 44.25
CA ARG A 128 27.36 10.48 42.99
C ARG A 128 26.21 9.49 43.15
N GLY A 129 25.59 9.15 42.01
CA GLY A 129 24.52 8.16 41.94
C GLY A 129 23.12 8.73 42.14
N ARG A 130 22.18 7.87 42.54
CA ARG A 130 20.77 8.20 42.70
C ARG A 130 20.54 8.93 44.03
N VAL A 131 19.86 10.08 43.98
CA VAL A 131 19.40 10.80 45.17
C VAL A 131 18.23 10.03 45.79
N SER A 132 18.20 9.91 47.12
CA SER A 132 17.12 9.19 47.81
C SER A 132 15.78 9.87 47.58
N THR A 133 14.70 9.08 47.54
CA THR A 133 13.34 9.60 47.36
C THR A 133 12.99 10.63 48.43
N GLU A 134 13.44 10.42 49.67
CA GLU A 134 13.19 11.33 50.78
C GLU A 134 13.75 12.74 50.53
N ILE A 135 14.97 12.85 49.98
CA ILE A 135 15.58 14.14 49.65
C ILE A 135 14.81 14.83 48.51
N ILE A 136 14.38 14.07 47.49
CA ILE A 136 13.57 14.60 46.38
C ILE A 136 12.23 15.13 46.90
N THR A 137 11.56 14.40 47.79
CA THR A 137 10.30 14.84 48.40
C THR A 137 10.48 16.12 49.21
N LYS A 138 11.54 16.22 50.03
CA LYS A 138 11.89 17.44 50.79
C LYS A 138 12.17 18.62 49.86
N TYR A 139 12.92 18.40 48.79
CA TYR A 139 13.20 19.40 47.76
C TYR A 139 11.93 19.91 47.09
N ARG A 140 11.02 19.01 46.66
CA ARG A 140 9.72 19.38 46.04
C ARG A 140 8.85 20.20 46.99
N ALA A 141 8.77 19.79 48.26
CA ALA A 141 8.01 20.51 49.28
C ALA A 141 8.55 21.93 49.50
N ALA A 142 9.87 22.11 49.50
CA ALA A 142 10.52 23.42 49.70
C ALA A 142 10.41 24.36 48.48
N THR A 143 10.36 23.80 47.27
CA THR A 143 10.35 24.57 46.01
C THR A 143 8.96 24.76 45.39
N GLY A 144 7.91 24.26 46.05
CA GLY A 144 6.53 24.34 45.54
C GLY A 144 6.26 23.42 44.35
N GLY A 145 7.12 22.43 44.10
CA GLY A 145 6.90 21.41 43.08
C GLY A 145 5.76 20.49 43.50
N THR A 146 4.62 20.59 42.81
CA THR A 146 3.46 19.70 43.02
C THR A 146 3.87 18.23 42.78
N PRO A 147 3.40 17.26 43.60
CA PRO A 147 3.82 15.86 43.55
C PRO A 147 3.71 15.17 42.18
#